data_AF-A0A9P0K3A6-F1
#
_entry.id   AF-A0A9P0K3A6-F1
#
_cell.length_a   1.000
_cell.length_b   1.000
_cell.length_c   1.000
_cell.angle_alpha   90.00
_cell.angle_beta   90.00
_cell.angle_gamma   90.00
#
_symmetry.space_group_name_H-M   'P 1'
#
loop_
_entity.id
_entity.type
_entity.pdbx_description
1 polymer ?
#
loop_
_entity_poly.entity_id
_entity_poly.type
_entity_poly.pdbx_seq_one_letter_code
_entity_poly.pdbx_strand_id
1 'polypeptide(L)'
;MPNIYKRKSLERAKWTEEQLKSAMSTVKDEGLSVRQAGKAYGIPRKTLERQKNEDHKKKLGPDTTFGAAYENRLVRHIKEMQKVDLHLLEMIC
;
A
#
# COMPACT_ATOMS: atom_id res chain seq x y z
N MET A 1 -18.07 -17.08 -23.39
CA MET A 1 -18.21 -18.17 -22.40
C MET A 1 -17.49 -17.73 -21.12
N PRO A 2 -18.18 -17.55 -19.98
CA PRO A 2 -17.52 -17.07 -18.76
C PRO A 2 -16.48 -18.09 -18.27
N ASN A 3 -15.21 -17.69 -18.17
CA ASN A 3 -14.17 -18.52 -17.59
C ASN A 3 -14.21 -18.37 -16.05
N ILE A 4 -14.79 -19.37 -15.38
CA ILE A 4 -14.84 -19.40 -13.91
C ILE A 4 -13.48 -19.89 -13.41
N TYR A 5 -12.61 -18.93 -13.07
CA TYR A 5 -11.30 -19.21 -12.54
C TYR A 5 -11.38 -19.83 -11.13
N LYS A 6 -11.08 -21.13 -11.01
CA LYS A 6 -10.87 -21.81 -9.73
C LYS A 6 -9.42 -21.65 -9.28
N ARG A 7 -9.21 -21.04 -8.11
CA ARG A 7 -7.87 -20.80 -7.53
C ARG A 7 -7.26 -22.11 -7.02
N LYS A 8 -5.93 -22.27 -7.20
CA LYS A 8 -5.18 -23.46 -6.75
C LYS A 8 -4.92 -23.50 -5.24
N SER A 9 -4.88 -22.35 -4.57
CA SER A 9 -4.81 -22.26 -3.11
C SER A 9 -5.90 -21.33 -2.59
N LEU A 10 -6.69 -21.85 -1.66
CA LEU A 10 -7.71 -21.07 -0.94
C LEU A 10 -7.06 -20.26 0.19
N GLU A 11 -6.04 -20.84 0.83
CA GLU A 11 -5.35 -20.28 1.98
C GLU A 11 -4.16 -19.39 1.58
N ARG A 12 -4.44 -18.19 1.07
CA ARG A 12 -3.40 -17.18 0.85
C ARG A 12 -3.16 -16.39 2.14
N ALA A 13 -1.91 -16.30 2.56
CA ALA A 13 -1.46 -15.43 3.67
C ALA A 13 -2.23 -15.66 4.99
N LYS A 14 -2.09 -16.87 5.57
CA LYS A 14 -2.65 -17.21 6.90
C LYS A 14 -2.11 -16.37 8.07
N TRP A 15 -1.08 -15.56 7.84
CA TRP A 15 -0.45 -14.73 8.86
C TRP A 15 -1.20 -13.41 9.03
N THR A 16 -1.27 -12.92 10.27
CA THR A 16 -1.90 -11.63 10.58
C THR A 16 -0.96 -10.46 10.30
N GLU A 17 -1.51 -9.26 10.17
CA GLU A 17 -0.71 -8.04 10.00
C GLU A 17 0.22 -7.79 11.21
N GLU A 18 -0.25 -8.12 12.42
CA GLU A 18 0.54 -8.01 13.65
C GLU A 18 1.76 -8.94 13.66
N GLN A 19 1.58 -10.18 13.17
CA GLN A 19 2.68 -11.14 13.00
C GLN A 19 3.69 -10.62 11.99
N LEU A 20 3.22 -10.00 10.90
CA LEU A 20 4.12 -9.41 9.91
C LEU A 20 4.91 -8.23 10.48
N LYS A 21 4.25 -7.33 11.23
CA LYS A 21 4.91 -6.19 11.88
C LYS A 21 5.94 -6.65 12.91
N SER A 22 5.60 -7.65 13.72
CA SER A 22 6.51 -8.23 14.73
C SER A 22 7.70 -8.96 14.09
N ALA A 23 7.48 -9.66 12.98
CA ALA A 23 8.58 -10.28 12.22
C ALA A 23 9.52 -9.23 11.62
N MET A 24 8.99 -8.08 11.20
CA MET A 24 9.79 -7.00 10.64
C MET A 24 10.57 -6.22 11.72
N SER A 25 10.01 -6.05 12.93
CA SER A 25 10.72 -5.44 14.05
C SER A 25 11.87 -6.32 14.53
N THR A 26 11.65 -7.62 14.73
CA THR A 26 12.72 -8.56 15.13
C THR A 26 13.89 -8.64 14.15
N VAL A 27 13.61 -8.57 12.84
CA VAL A 27 14.67 -8.50 11.82
C VAL A 27 15.49 -7.20 11.90
N LYS A 28 14.87 -6.09 12.34
CA LYS A 28 15.53 -4.77 12.46
C LYS A 28 16.25 -4.60 13.80
N ASP A 29 15.59 -4.98 14.89
CA ASP A 29 15.98 -4.67 16.27
C ASP A 29 16.86 -5.77 16.87
N GLU A 30 16.50 -7.05 16.65
CA GLU A 30 17.20 -8.21 17.23
C GLU A 30 18.29 -8.77 16.31
N GLY A 31 18.39 -8.25 15.08
CA GLY A 31 19.38 -8.72 14.09
C GLY A 31 19.14 -10.14 13.57
N LEU A 32 17.95 -10.72 13.79
CA LEU A 32 17.61 -12.04 13.28
C LEU A 32 17.61 -12.07 11.75
N SER A 33 18.10 -13.18 11.19
CA SER A 33 18.05 -13.35 9.73
C SER A 33 16.61 -13.48 9.24
N VAL A 34 16.33 -12.97 8.03
CA VAL A 34 14.99 -13.02 7.42
C VAL A 34 14.42 -14.45 7.37
N ARG A 35 15.29 -15.44 7.23
CA ARG A 35 14.91 -16.87 7.25
C ARG A 35 14.49 -17.34 8.63
N GLN A 36 15.19 -16.92 9.69
CA GLN A 36 14.84 -17.27 11.06
C GLN A 36 13.53 -16.61 11.49
N ALA A 37 13.36 -15.32 11.20
CA ALA A 37 12.11 -14.60 11.45
C ALA A 37 10.92 -15.25 10.71
N GLY A 38 11.10 -15.62 9.44
CA GLY A 38 10.06 -16.31 8.69
C GLY A 38 9.64 -17.64 9.32
N LYS A 39 10.58 -18.40 9.90
CA LYS A 39 10.28 -19.65 10.62
C LYS A 39 9.58 -19.38 11.96
N ALA A 40 10.00 -18.36 12.69
CA ALA A 40 9.44 -18.01 14.00
C ALA A 40 7.98 -17.54 13.90
N TYR A 41 7.67 -16.70 12.91
CA TYR A 41 6.35 -16.11 12.73
C TYR A 41 5.46 -16.83 11.70
N GLY A 42 5.94 -17.93 11.09
CA GLY A 42 5.19 -18.68 10.08
C GLY A 42 4.98 -17.93 8.75
N ILE A 43 5.83 -16.94 8.47
CA ILE A 43 5.73 -16.08 7.28
C ILE A 43 6.75 -16.53 6.24
N PRO A 44 6.36 -16.76 4.97
CA PRO A 44 7.30 -17.11 3.92
C PRO A 44 8.43 -16.08 3.78
N ARG A 45 9.68 -16.54 3.69
CA ARG A 45 10.87 -15.69 3.51
C ARG A 45 10.68 -14.61 2.44
N LYS A 46 10.16 -14.99 1.26
CA LYS A 46 9.96 -14.07 0.14
C LYS A 46 9.01 -12.92 0.46
N THR A 47 8.06 -13.13 1.38
CA THR A 47 7.14 -12.09 1.84
C THR A 47 7.90 -11.05 2.68
N LEU A 48 8.75 -11.50 3.60
CA LEU A 48 9.57 -10.62 4.42
C LEU A 48 10.64 -9.88 3.60
N GLU A 49 11.28 -10.57 2.66
CA GLU A 49 12.24 -9.95 1.72
C GLU A 49 11.59 -8.91 0.82
N ARG A 50 10.33 -9.15 0.42
CA ARG A 50 9.52 -8.09 -0.17
C ARG A 50 9.40 -6.99 0.89
N GLN A 51 8.62 -7.14 1.94
CA GLN A 51 8.33 -6.02 2.86
C GLN A 51 9.55 -5.21 3.36
N LYS A 52 10.74 -5.83 3.45
CA LYS A 52 12.02 -5.14 3.70
C LYS A 52 12.45 -4.16 2.60
N ASN A 53 12.35 -4.55 1.34
CA ASN A 53 12.76 -3.74 0.19
C ASN A 53 11.59 -2.81 -0.20
N GLU A 54 11.56 -1.55 0.24
CA GLU A 54 10.45 -0.59 -0.03
C GLU A 54 10.01 -0.46 -1.52
N ASP A 55 10.79 -0.99 -2.48
CA ASP A 55 10.62 -0.93 -3.93
C ASP A 55 9.27 -1.38 -4.50
N HIS A 56 8.46 -2.18 -3.79
CA HIS A 56 7.12 -2.59 -4.28
C HIS A 56 5.99 -1.64 -3.91
N LYS A 57 6.27 -0.56 -3.17
CA LYS A 57 5.31 0.54 -2.99
C LYS A 57 5.31 1.52 -4.16
N LYS A 58 6.11 1.27 -5.21
CA LYS A 58 6.04 2.05 -6.44
C LYS A 58 4.60 2.01 -6.96
N LYS A 59 4.05 3.20 -7.25
CA LYS A 59 2.72 3.33 -7.83
C LYS A 59 2.63 2.49 -9.10
N LEU A 60 1.52 1.79 -9.25
CA LEU A 60 1.26 1.02 -10.45
C LEU A 60 0.78 2.00 -11.53
N GLY A 61 1.69 2.46 -12.39
CA GLY A 61 1.36 3.40 -13.46
C GLY A 61 2.54 4.27 -13.88
N PRO A 62 2.38 5.02 -14.99
CA PRO A 62 3.39 5.96 -15.46
C PRO A 62 3.64 7.06 -14.42
N ASP A 63 4.79 7.71 -14.56
CA ASP A 63 5.14 8.83 -13.70
C ASP A 63 4.27 10.06 -13.96
N THR A 64 4.20 10.93 -12.95
CA THR A 64 3.47 12.20 -12.99
C THR A 64 4.10 13.11 -14.03
N THR A 65 3.33 13.67 -14.95
CA THR A 65 3.85 14.50 -16.05
C THR A 65 4.40 15.84 -15.56
N PHE A 66 3.70 16.48 -14.62
CA PHE A 66 4.09 17.77 -14.06
C PHE A 66 4.93 17.66 -12.78
N GLY A 67 5.12 16.44 -12.26
CA GLY A 67 5.78 16.19 -10.98
C GLY A 67 4.87 16.44 -9.76
N ALA A 68 5.18 15.77 -8.65
CA ALA A 68 4.31 15.74 -7.46
C ALA A 68 4.03 17.12 -6.85
N ALA A 69 5.02 18.02 -6.84
CA ALA A 69 4.86 19.35 -6.23
C ALA A 69 3.83 20.21 -6.97
N TYR A 70 3.84 20.19 -8.31
CA TYR A 70 2.92 20.98 -9.13
C TYR A 70 1.51 20.39 -9.13
N GLU A 71 1.40 19.06 -9.21
CA GLU A 71 0.10 18.38 -9.09
C GLU A 71 -0.56 18.67 -7.74
N ASN A 72 0.20 18.69 -6.64
CA ASN A 72 -0.34 19.05 -5.32
C ASN A 72 -0.88 20.49 -5.28
N ARG A 73 -0.23 21.43 -5.98
CA ARG A 73 -0.73 22.82 -6.12
C ARG A 73 -2.04 22.85 -6.89
N LEU A 74 -2.13 22.12 -7.99
CA LEU A 74 -3.37 22.02 -8.79
C LEU A 74 -4.50 21.40 -7.98
N VAL A 75 -4.24 20.29 -7.28
CA VAL A 75 -5.24 19.61 -6.43
C VAL A 75 -5.74 20.55 -5.33
N ARG A 76 -4.83 21.29 -4.68
CA ARG A 76 -5.21 22.28 -3.67
C ARG A 76 -6.15 23.34 -4.26
N HIS A 77 -5.76 23.91 -5.40
CA HIS A 77 -6.53 24.95 -6.06
C HIS A 77 -7.93 24.45 -6.51
N ILE A 78 -8.01 23.26 -7.09
CA ILE A 78 -9.29 22.64 -7.48
C ILE A 78 -10.20 22.44 -6.26
N LYS A 79 -9.67 21.96 -5.14
CA LYS A 79 -10.44 21.81 -3.89
C LYS A 79 -10.91 23.15 -3.33
N GLU A 80 -10.09 24.19 -3.45
CA GLU A 80 -10.48 25.55 -3.05
C GLU A 80 -11.63 26.07 -3.92
N MET A 81 -11.58 25.87 -5.24
CA MET A 81 -12.67 26.25 -6.15
C MET A 81 -13.98 25.50 -5.86
N GLN A 82 -13.92 24.18 -5.62
CA GLN A 82 -15.11 23.38 -5.30
C GLN A 82 -15.89 23.88 -4.08
N LYS A 83 -15.19 24.41 -3.06
CA LYS A 83 -15.83 24.97 -1.87
C LYS A 83 -16.65 26.21 -2.20
N VAL A 84 -16.14 27.05 -3.11
CA VAL A 84 -16.82 28.26 -3.54
C VAL A 84 -18.08 27.89 -4.33
N ASP A 85 -17.98 26.91 -5.24
CA ASP A 85 -19.11 26.47 -6.05
C ASP A 85 -20.23 25.83 -5.22
N LEU A 86 -19.90 25.02 -4.20
CA LEU A 86 -20.91 24.49 -3.27
C LEU A 86 -21.61 25.59 -2.47
N HIS A 87 -20.87 26.59 -2.00
CA HIS A 87 -21.45 27.72 -1.27
C HIS A 87 -22.40 28.56 -2.14
N LEU A 88 -22.10 28.71 -3.43
CA LEU A 88 -22.96 29.45 -4.35
C LEU A 88 -24.28 28.71 -4.62
N LEU A 89 -24.27 27.37 -4.64
CA LEU A 89 -25.49 26.57 -4.81
C LEU A 89 -26.41 26.63 -3.58
N GLU A 90 -25.86 26.66 -2.37
CA GLU A 90 -26.65 26.82 -1.14
C GLU A 90 -27.24 28.22 -0.96
N MET A 91 -26.63 29.26 -1.55
CA MET A 91 -27.13 30.63 -1.48
C MET A 91 -28.20 30.96 -2.54
N ILE A 92 -28.40 30.09 -3.53
CA ILE A 92 -29.35 30.29 -4.64
C ILE A 92 -30.64 29.47 -4.46
N CYS A 93 -30.66 28.45 -3.57
CA CYS A 93 -31.88 27.73 -3.15
C CYS A 93 -32.51 28.35 -1.90
#